data_AF-A0AAV5SK47-F1
#
_entry.id   AF-A0AAV5SK47-F1
#
_cell.length_a   1.000
_cell.length_b   1.000
_cell.length_c   1.000
_cell.angle_alpha   90.00
_cell.angle_beta   90.00
_cell.angle_gamma   90.00
#
_symmetry.space_group_name_H-M   'P 1'
#
loop_
_entity.id
_entity.type
_entity.pdbx_description
1 polymer ?
#
loop_
_entity_poly.entity_id
_entity_poly.type
_entity_poly.pdbx_seq_one_letter_code
_entity_poly.pdbx_strand_id
1 'polypeptide(L)'
;IQFTMLFSLIIISLIVDSTIAGPATENPNCVKWASDPATAFCVSDKITLQQKQTFCVNTCSFEISPTADCAIYTVASNKFSLQTTRQRSLNIDPLVRGITVSRVYVGSTCTLALYTMPTPDPATDFPAETKVGSTGNFQMVTTTNAASFKCSCT
;
A
#
# COMPACT_ATOMS: atom_id res chain seq x y z
N ILE A 1 38.24 -20.65 50.05
CA ILE A 1 38.49 -19.24 49.67
C ILE A 1 37.63 -18.97 48.45
N GLN A 2 36.49 -18.30 48.66
CA GLN A 2 35.46 -17.97 47.67
C GLN A 2 35.80 -16.61 47.05
N PHE A 3 35.80 -16.52 45.72
CA PHE A 3 35.91 -15.25 45.00
C PHE A 3 34.67 -15.10 44.10
N THR A 4 33.70 -14.32 44.57
CA THR A 4 32.50 -13.95 43.81
C THR A 4 32.74 -12.56 43.22
N MET A 5 33.07 -12.47 41.93
CA MET A 5 33.10 -11.21 41.20
C MET A 5 31.68 -10.84 40.76
N LEU A 6 31.11 -9.83 41.40
CA LEU A 6 29.96 -9.08 40.88
C LEU A 6 30.45 -8.16 39.75
N PHE A 7 30.11 -8.48 38.50
CA PHE A 7 30.17 -7.53 37.40
C PHE A 7 28.78 -6.88 37.25
N SER A 8 28.61 -5.68 37.79
CA SER A 8 27.45 -4.82 37.55
C SER A 8 27.48 -4.33 36.10
N LEU A 9 26.62 -4.89 35.25
CA LEU A 9 26.26 -4.31 33.96
C LEU A 9 25.31 -3.11 34.19
N ILE A 10 25.81 -1.90 33.98
CA ILE A 10 24.99 -0.70 33.87
C ILE A 10 24.48 -0.63 32.44
N ILE A 11 23.25 -1.09 32.20
CA ILE A 11 22.55 -0.93 30.92
C ILE A 11 22.00 0.51 30.87
N ILE A 12 22.74 1.40 30.21
CA ILE A 12 22.27 2.76 29.88
C ILE A 12 21.19 2.60 28.80
N SER A 13 19.94 2.66 29.22
CA SER A 13 18.79 2.73 28.31
C SER A 13 18.68 4.14 27.74
N LEU A 14 19.28 4.37 26.57
CA LEU A 14 19.02 5.55 25.75
C LEU A 14 17.60 5.47 25.20
N ILE A 15 16.66 6.09 25.91
CA ILE A 15 15.31 6.35 25.40
C ILE A 15 15.45 7.48 24.38
N VAL A 16 15.55 7.13 23.10
CA VAL A 16 15.45 8.09 22.00
C VAL A 16 13.96 8.35 21.79
N ASP A 17 13.41 9.30 22.55
CA ASP A 17 12.03 9.76 22.38
C ASP A 17 11.94 10.52 21.05
N SER A 18 11.68 9.77 19.99
CA SER A 18 11.57 10.30 18.62
C SER A 18 10.17 10.89 18.46
N THR A 19 9.94 12.05 19.06
CA THR A 19 8.78 12.88 18.74
C THR A 19 8.99 13.46 17.34
N ILE A 20 8.69 12.67 16.32
CA ILE A 20 8.51 13.19 14.96
C ILE A 20 7.19 13.98 14.99
N ALA A 21 7.25 15.20 15.52
CA ALA A 21 6.27 16.22 15.18
C ALA A 21 6.41 16.42 13.66
N GLY A 22 5.51 15.80 12.89
CA GLY A 22 5.44 16.05 11.46
C GLY A 22 5.37 17.56 11.21
N PRO A 23 5.93 18.07 10.10
CA PRO A 23 5.77 19.48 9.78
C PRO A 23 4.29 19.84 9.76
N ALA A 24 3.94 20.98 10.37
CA ALA A 24 2.56 21.45 10.50
C ALA A 24 1.87 21.75 9.15
N THR A 25 2.56 21.56 8.02
CA THR A 25 2.05 21.78 6.67
C THR A 25 2.76 20.83 5.71
N GLU A 26 2.00 20.12 4.87
CA GLU A 26 2.55 19.28 3.81
C GLU A 26 3.31 20.09 2.76
N ASN A 27 4.21 19.44 2.01
CA ASN A 27 4.82 20.06 0.85
C ASN A 27 3.71 20.47 -0.15
N PRO A 28 3.73 21.71 -0.68
CA PRO A 28 2.71 22.16 -1.62
C PRO A 28 2.62 21.32 -2.91
N ASN A 29 3.64 20.53 -3.23
CA ASN A 29 3.65 19.63 -4.38
C ASN A 29 3.07 18.23 -4.09
N CYS A 30 2.64 17.91 -2.87
CA CYS A 30 2.19 16.56 -2.53
C CYS A 30 1.07 16.06 -3.44
N VAL A 31 0.05 16.88 -3.70
CA VAL A 31 -1.06 16.53 -4.61
C VAL A 31 -0.54 16.23 -6.02
N LYS A 32 0.41 17.04 -6.52
CA LYS A 32 1.02 16.85 -7.85
C LYS A 32 1.82 15.56 -7.90
N TRP A 33 2.71 15.32 -6.93
CA TRP A 33 3.57 14.13 -6.89
C TRP A 33 2.78 12.84 -6.65
N ALA A 34 1.70 12.90 -5.87
CA ALA A 34 0.83 11.74 -5.64
C ALA A 34 -0.01 11.40 -6.89
N SER A 35 -0.48 12.41 -7.63
CA SER A 35 -1.35 12.22 -8.80
C SER A 35 -0.63 12.02 -10.13
N ASP A 36 0.68 12.23 -10.18
CA ASP A 36 1.48 12.00 -11.39
C ASP A 36 1.80 10.50 -11.56
N PRO A 37 1.33 9.84 -12.65
CA PRO A 37 1.58 8.42 -12.89
C PRO A 37 3.05 8.03 -13.01
N ALA A 38 3.93 8.96 -13.41
CA ALA A 38 5.35 8.67 -13.58
C ALA A 38 6.09 8.59 -12.23
N THR A 39 5.62 9.35 -11.24
CA THR A 39 6.26 9.41 -9.91
C THR A 39 5.50 8.62 -8.86
N ALA A 40 4.17 8.73 -8.85
CA ALA A 40 3.24 8.06 -7.94
C ALA A 40 3.78 8.03 -6.50
N PHE A 41 4.13 9.22 -5.98
CA PHE A 41 5.01 9.40 -4.82
C PHE A 41 4.62 8.55 -3.60
N CYS A 42 3.33 8.49 -3.27
CA CYS A 42 2.86 7.78 -2.08
C CYS A 42 3.05 6.26 -2.18
N VAL A 43 3.03 5.67 -3.37
CA VAL A 43 3.14 4.22 -3.59
C VAL A 43 4.48 3.80 -4.18
N SER A 44 5.37 4.76 -4.43
CA SER A 44 6.70 4.50 -4.97
C SER A 44 7.56 3.72 -3.97
N ASP A 45 8.29 2.73 -4.50
CA ASP A 45 9.29 1.93 -3.77
C ASP A 45 10.59 2.69 -3.54
N LYS A 46 10.82 3.76 -4.30
CA LYS A 46 11.98 4.66 -4.15
C LYS A 46 11.81 5.68 -3.02
N ILE A 47 10.59 5.82 -2.49
CA ILE A 47 10.26 6.78 -1.44
C ILE A 47 10.05 6.03 -0.13
N THR A 48 10.87 6.34 0.87
CA THR A 48 10.80 5.69 2.18
C THR A 48 9.55 6.12 2.96
N LEU A 49 9.12 5.31 3.92
CA LEU A 49 8.01 5.67 4.82
C LEU A 49 8.27 7.00 5.55
N GLN A 50 9.50 7.21 6.02
CA GLN A 50 9.91 8.44 6.68
C GLN A 50 9.78 9.65 5.74
N GLN A 51 10.17 9.52 4.46
CA GLN A 51 10.00 10.60 3.49
C GLN A 51 8.50 10.92 3.25
N LYS A 52 7.64 9.90 3.19
CA LYS A 52 6.18 10.11 3.09
C LYS A 52 5.65 10.89 4.29
N GLN A 53 6.03 10.48 5.51
CA GLN A 53 5.64 11.13 6.75
C GLN A 53 6.19 12.57 6.87
N THR A 54 7.41 12.82 6.39
CA THR A 54 8.01 14.16 6.45
C THR A 54 7.40 15.10 5.42
N PHE A 55 7.15 14.65 4.19
CA PHE A 55 6.73 15.57 3.12
C PHE A 55 5.23 15.61 2.90
N CYS A 56 4.54 14.48 2.96
CA CYS A 56 3.18 14.29 2.47
C CYS A 56 2.34 13.39 3.40
N VAL A 57 2.33 13.69 4.70
CA VAL A 57 1.68 12.85 5.73
C VAL A 57 0.17 12.65 5.53
N ASN A 58 -0.56 13.68 5.12
CA ASN A 58 -2.01 13.63 4.91
C ASN A 58 -2.33 13.06 3.53
N THR A 59 -1.62 13.52 2.50
CA THR A 59 -1.79 13.09 1.11
C THR A 59 -1.47 11.60 0.95
N CYS A 60 -0.45 11.10 1.65
CA CYS A 60 -0.05 9.68 1.64
C CYS A 60 -0.53 8.91 2.88
N SER A 61 -1.59 9.39 3.56
CA SER A 61 -2.04 8.81 4.83
C SER A 61 -2.36 7.32 4.74
N PHE A 62 -2.99 6.88 3.64
CA PHE A 62 -3.25 5.47 3.40
C PHE A 62 -1.96 4.66 3.21
N GLU A 63 -0.97 5.18 2.48
CA GLU A 63 0.29 4.47 2.24
C GLU A 63 1.21 4.45 3.46
N ILE A 64 1.03 5.39 4.39
CA ILE A 64 1.70 5.44 5.68
C ILE A 64 1.08 4.45 6.66
N SER A 65 -0.26 4.41 6.70
CA SER A 65 -1.02 3.52 7.58
C SER A 65 -2.21 2.94 6.82
N PRO A 66 -2.00 1.84 6.08
CA PRO A 66 -3.08 1.22 5.32
C PRO A 66 -4.16 0.70 6.28
N THR A 67 -5.39 1.14 6.04
CA THR A 67 -6.56 0.74 6.85
C THR A 67 -7.43 -0.29 6.16
N ALA A 68 -7.02 -0.78 4.99
CA ALA A 68 -7.76 -1.74 4.18
C ALA A 68 -6.91 -2.98 3.89
N ASP A 69 -7.57 -4.10 3.61
CA ASP A 69 -6.91 -5.36 3.25
C ASP A 69 -6.34 -5.33 1.83
N CYS A 70 -7.07 -4.70 0.90
CA CYS A 70 -6.62 -4.49 -0.47
C CYS A 70 -6.97 -3.09 -0.95
N ALA A 71 -6.19 -2.57 -1.89
CA ALA A 71 -6.53 -1.35 -2.62
C ALA A 71 -6.10 -1.41 -4.09
N ILE A 72 -6.84 -0.71 -4.95
CA ILE A 72 -6.55 -0.61 -6.38
C ILE A 72 -6.21 0.84 -6.73
N TYR A 73 -5.09 1.02 -7.41
CA TYR A 73 -4.65 2.30 -7.94
C TYR A 73 -4.72 2.30 -9.45
N THR A 74 -5.27 3.37 -10.00
CA THR A 74 -5.53 3.48 -11.42
C THR A 74 -5.04 4.78 -12.00
N VAL A 75 -4.83 4.76 -13.31
CA VAL A 75 -4.52 5.92 -14.13
C VAL A 75 -5.71 6.19 -15.05
N ALA A 76 -6.29 7.37 -14.93
CA ALA A 76 -7.33 7.88 -15.82
C ALA A 76 -7.01 9.32 -16.19
N SER A 77 -7.12 9.67 -17.47
CA SER A 77 -6.79 11.02 -17.97
C SER A 77 -5.42 11.52 -17.50
N ASN A 78 -4.41 10.64 -17.52
CA ASN A 78 -3.05 10.89 -17.05
C ASN A 78 -2.93 11.30 -15.57
N LYS A 79 -3.89 10.88 -14.73
CA LYS A 79 -3.86 11.07 -13.27
C LYS A 79 -3.89 9.73 -12.57
N PHE A 80 -2.90 9.51 -11.70
CA PHE A 80 -2.84 8.41 -10.75
C PHE A 80 -3.76 8.69 -9.57
N SER A 81 -4.54 7.69 -9.17
CA SER A 81 -5.44 7.82 -8.01
C SER A 81 -5.71 6.47 -7.35
N LEU A 82 -5.93 6.53 -6.04
CA LEU A 82 -6.53 5.43 -5.29
C LEU A 82 -8.01 5.34 -5.67
N GLN A 83 -8.39 4.26 -6.34
CA GLN A 83 -9.77 4.11 -6.81
C GLN A 83 -10.66 3.47 -5.76
N THR A 84 -10.20 2.40 -5.14
CA THR A 84 -10.99 1.65 -4.16
C THR A 84 -10.08 1.09 -3.08
N THR A 85 -10.60 1.12 -1.85
CA THR A 85 -10.10 0.37 -0.71
C THR A 85 -11.15 -0.66 -0.35
N ARG A 86 -10.71 -1.87 0.01
CA ARG A 86 -11.60 -2.96 0.40
C ARG A 86 -11.05 -3.67 1.62
N GLN A 87 -11.94 -3.93 2.57
CA GLN A 87 -11.75 -5.00 3.54
C GLN A 87 -12.00 -6.35 2.84
N ARG A 88 -11.62 -7.44 3.50
CA ARG A 88 -11.84 -8.82 3.09
C ARG A 88 -13.24 -8.97 2.47
N SER A 89 -13.29 -9.39 1.21
CA SER A 89 -14.53 -9.58 0.47
C SER A 89 -14.55 -10.96 -0.15
N LEU A 90 -15.64 -11.69 0.09
CA LEU A 90 -15.88 -12.97 -0.60
C LEU A 90 -16.37 -12.74 -2.04
N ASN A 91 -16.85 -11.54 -2.33
CA ASN A 91 -17.44 -11.16 -3.60
C ASN A 91 -16.39 -10.57 -4.55
N ILE A 92 -16.65 -10.71 -5.84
CA ILE A 92 -15.90 -10.02 -6.89
C ILE A 92 -16.49 -8.62 -7.05
N ASP A 93 -15.63 -7.61 -6.95
CA ASP A 93 -15.99 -6.21 -7.07
C ASP A 93 -15.67 -5.70 -8.49
N PRO A 94 -16.63 -5.05 -9.18
CA PRO A 94 -16.37 -4.44 -10.48
C PRO A 94 -15.47 -3.20 -10.33
N LEU A 95 -14.60 -3.00 -11.32
CA LEU A 95 -13.83 -1.76 -11.48
C LEU A 95 -14.58 -0.79 -12.39
N VAL A 96 -14.38 0.51 -12.16
CA VAL A 96 -14.88 1.56 -13.06
C VAL A 96 -14.32 1.35 -14.47
N ARG A 97 -15.16 1.52 -15.49
CA ARG A 97 -14.75 1.34 -16.89
C ARG A 97 -13.85 2.49 -17.37
N GLY A 98 -12.97 2.19 -18.33
CA GLY A 98 -12.15 3.22 -19.00
C GLY A 98 -10.94 3.70 -18.19
N ILE A 99 -10.52 2.94 -17.17
CA ILE A 99 -9.34 3.21 -16.37
C ILE A 99 -8.27 2.15 -16.63
N THR A 100 -7.02 2.49 -16.33
CA THR A 100 -5.88 1.58 -16.40
C THR A 100 -5.45 1.24 -14.98
N VAL A 101 -5.50 -0.04 -14.58
CA VAL A 101 -4.92 -0.45 -13.29
C VAL A 101 -3.41 -0.35 -13.37
N SER A 102 -2.79 0.32 -12.40
CA SER A 102 -1.34 0.58 -12.39
C SER A 102 -0.63 -0.11 -11.23
N ARG A 103 -1.23 -0.03 -10.04
CA ARG A 103 -0.68 -0.61 -8.81
C ARG A 103 -1.79 -1.15 -7.94
N VAL A 104 -1.42 -2.02 -7.01
CA VAL A 104 -2.32 -2.51 -5.97
C VAL A 104 -1.63 -2.46 -4.62
N TYR A 105 -2.43 -2.29 -3.57
CA TYR A 105 -2.04 -2.63 -2.21
C TYR A 105 -2.63 -4.00 -1.86
N VAL A 106 -1.83 -4.89 -1.27
CA VAL A 106 -2.30 -6.16 -0.72
C VAL A 106 -1.70 -6.35 0.67
N GLY A 107 -2.55 -6.42 1.69
CA GLY A 107 -2.16 -6.65 3.08
C GLY A 107 -1.49 -8.01 3.26
N SER A 108 -0.65 -8.16 4.27
CA SER A 108 0.28 -9.30 4.42
C SER A 108 -0.37 -10.68 4.49
N THR A 109 -1.63 -10.78 4.92
CA THR A 109 -2.39 -12.04 4.97
C THR A 109 -3.41 -12.15 3.83
N CYS A 110 -3.34 -11.24 2.86
CA CYS A 110 -4.29 -11.11 1.78
C CYS A 110 -3.71 -11.53 0.43
N THR A 111 -4.62 -11.88 -0.47
CA THR A 111 -4.38 -12.17 -1.87
C THR A 111 -5.41 -11.40 -2.69
N LEU A 112 -4.93 -10.69 -3.70
CA LEU A 112 -5.73 -9.92 -4.64
C LEU A 112 -5.69 -10.59 -6.01
N ALA A 113 -6.86 -10.97 -6.50
CA ALA A 113 -7.07 -11.54 -7.84
C ALA A 113 -7.68 -10.49 -8.76
N LEU A 114 -7.09 -10.26 -9.93
CA LEU A 114 -7.56 -9.36 -10.98
C LEU A 114 -8.15 -10.16 -12.14
N TYR A 115 -9.27 -9.70 -12.67
CA TYR A 115 -9.96 -10.33 -13.79
C TYR A 115 -10.19 -9.30 -14.90
N THR A 116 -10.10 -9.73 -16.16
CA THR A 116 -10.36 -8.89 -17.34
C THR A 116 -11.85 -8.75 -17.68
N MET A 117 -12.71 -9.53 -17.00
CA MET A 117 -14.16 -9.50 -17.14
C MET A 117 -14.81 -8.82 -15.92
N PRO A 118 -15.90 -8.06 -16.09
CA PRO A 118 -16.54 -7.34 -14.99
C PRO A 118 -17.30 -8.27 -14.02
N THR A 119 -17.73 -9.44 -14.49
CA THR A 119 -18.51 -10.42 -13.72
C THR A 119 -18.00 -11.85 -14.00
N PRO A 120 -16.79 -12.20 -13.53
CA PRO A 120 -16.24 -13.53 -13.75
C PRO A 120 -16.99 -14.57 -12.92
N ASP A 121 -17.18 -15.77 -13.49
CA ASP A 121 -17.69 -16.94 -12.78
C ASP A 121 -16.56 -17.57 -11.96
N PRO A 122 -16.63 -17.55 -10.61
CA PRO A 122 -15.57 -18.10 -9.77
C PRO A 122 -15.36 -19.62 -9.94
N ALA A 123 -16.27 -20.35 -10.59
CA ALA A 123 -16.13 -21.77 -10.86
C ALA A 123 -15.31 -22.09 -12.12
N THR A 124 -15.30 -21.19 -13.11
CA THR A 124 -14.68 -21.45 -14.42
C THR A 124 -13.65 -20.41 -14.83
N ASP A 125 -13.74 -19.19 -14.31
CA ASP A 125 -12.88 -18.08 -14.69
C ASP A 125 -11.71 -17.95 -13.73
N PHE A 126 -10.52 -17.98 -14.31
CA PHE A 126 -9.27 -17.78 -13.58
C PHE A 126 -8.89 -16.30 -13.57
N PRO A 127 -8.26 -15.81 -12.49
CA PRO A 127 -7.71 -14.48 -12.49
C PRO A 127 -6.61 -14.34 -13.54
N ALA A 128 -6.61 -13.21 -14.23
CA ALA A 128 -5.55 -12.84 -15.16
C ALA A 128 -4.23 -12.54 -14.42
N GLU A 129 -4.33 -12.06 -13.18
CA GLU A 129 -3.17 -11.81 -12.33
C GLU A 129 -3.56 -11.96 -10.85
N THR A 130 -2.62 -12.50 -10.06
CA THR A 130 -2.77 -12.63 -8.61
C THR A 130 -1.58 -11.97 -7.93
N LYS A 131 -1.86 -11.16 -6.90
CA LYS A 131 -0.86 -10.54 -6.02
C LYS A 131 -1.08 -11.01 -4.60
N VAL A 132 -0.01 -11.46 -3.94
CA VAL A 132 -0.03 -11.87 -2.53
C VAL A 132 0.62 -10.77 -1.71
N GLY A 133 0.08 -10.47 -0.53
CA GLY A 133 0.71 -9.53 0.39
C GLY A 133 2.07 -10.03 0.86
N SER A 134 3.07 -9.15 0.82
CA SER A 134 4.45 -9.45 1.22
C SER A 134 5.18 -8.16 1.61
N THR A 135 6.46 -8.26 1.97
CA THR A 135 7.33 -7.08 2.11
C THR A 135 7.27 -6.27 0.80
N GLY A 136 6.76 -5.03 0.87
CA GLY A 136 6.40 -4.24 -0.32
C GLY A 136 4.94 -4.41 -0.76
N ASN A 137 3.99 -4.21 0.16
CA ASN A 137 2.54 -4.38 -0.08
C ASN A 137 1.98 -3.57 -1.27
N PHE A 138 2.69 -2.54 -1.74
CA PHE A 138 2.37 -1.78 -2.95
C PHE A 138 3.07 -2.36 -4.17
N GLN A 139 2.32 -3.02 -5.04
CA GLN A 139 2.85 -3.82 -6.14
C GLN A 139 2.40 -3.26 -7.50
N MET A 140 3.30 -3.27 -8.48
CA MET A 140 2.96 -2.99 -9.88
C MET A 140 2.12 -4.13 -10.46
N VAL A 141 1.12 -3.81 -11.29
CA VAL A 141 0.35 -4.81 -12.04
C VAL A 141 0.80 -4.89 -13.49
N THR A 142 0.63 -6.06 -14.10
CA THR A 142 0.81 -6.25 -15.55
C THR A 142 -0.53 -6.30 -16.27
N THR A 143 -1.61 -6.70 -15.58
CA THR A 143 -2.98 -6.72 -16.10
C THR A 143 -3.63 -5.35 -15.96
N THR A 144 -3.22 -4.43 -16.84
CA THR A 144 -3.66 -3.03 -16.78
C THR A 144 -5.11 -2.83 -17.21
N ASN A 145 -5.70 -3.79 -17.91
CA ASN A 145 -7.09 -3.79 -18.37
C ASN A 145 -8.05 -4.60 -17.48
N ALA A 146 -7.71 -4.80 -16.19
CA ALA A 146 -8.61 -5.48 -15.27
C ALA A 146 -9.96 -4.74 -15.16
N ALA A 147 -11.06 -5.50 -15.18
CA ALA A 147 -12.43 -5.02 -15.09
C ALA A 147 -13.11 -5.38 -13.77
N SER A 148 -12.55 -6.31 -13.01
CA SER A 148 -12.99 -6.63 -11.65
C SER A 148 -11.83 -7.18 -10.82
N PHE A 149 -12.04 -7.27 -9.50
CA PHE A 149 -11.06 -7.83 -8.58
C PHE A 149 -11.72 -8.55 -7.41
N LYS A 150 -10.96 -9.42 -6.73
CA LYS A 150 -11.36 -10.08 -5.49
C LYS A 150 -10.22 -9.99 -4.48
N CYS A 151 -10.53 -9.62 -3.25
CA CYS A 151 -9.58 -9.55 -2.14
C CYS A 151 -9.91 -10.62 -1.08
N SER A 152 -9.08 -11.64 -0.95
CA SER A 152 -9.26 -12.74 0.01
C SER A 152 -8.13 -12.73 1.03
N CYS A 153 -8.42 -12.84 2.31
CA CYS A 153 -7.39 -12.89 3.35
C CYS A 153 -7.59 -14.11 4.26
N THR A 154 -6.50 -14.61 4.83
CA THR A 154 -6.48 -15.68 5.83
C THR A 154 -6.47 -15.08 7.22
#